data_AF-A0AAV5KZN3-F1
#
_entry.id   AF-A0AAV5KZN3-F1
#
_cell.length_a   1.000
_cell.length_b   1.000
_cell.length_c   1.000
_cell.angle_alpha   90.00
_cell.angle_beta   90.00
_cell.angle_gamma   90.00
#
_symmetry.space_group_name_H-M   'P 1'
#
loop_
_entity.id
_entity.type
_entity.pdbx_description
1 polymer ?
#
loop_
_entity_poly.entity_id
_entity_poly.type
_entity_poly.pdbx_seq_one_letter_code
_entity_poly.pdbx_strand_id
1 'polypeptide(L)'
;MEYAKILEVFSAIDFSCNKFEGEIPEVVGSLKGLQLLNLSNNILVGPIPSTLGNLTNLEALDLSQNKLTRNIPTQLTQLNFLEVFNVSHNHLTGSIPKGQQFDTFDNSSFDGNSGLCGLPLSRKCDNSKASPPPSSTSKGNEDFGLLTEFGWKVVALGYGCGLLVGVVIGNIVFARKREWLMRTYRIRLSRRRRMGRIQ
;
A
#
# COMPACT_ATOMS: atom_id res chain seq x y z
N MET A 1 38.40 9.04 -26.00
CA MET A 1 37.10 8.35 -25.93
C MET A 1 36.49 8.68 -24.59
N GLU A 2 35.55 9.62 -24.59
CA GLU A 2 34.86 10.08 -23.40
C GLU A 2 33.70 9.12 -23.16
N TYR A 3 33.80 8.27 -22.13
CA TYR A 3 32.64 7.52 -21.69
C TYR A 3 31.67 8.53 -21.10
N ALA A 4 30.69 8.96 -21.89
CA ALA A 4 29.52 9.63 -21.37
C ALA A 4 28.96 8.72 -20.27
N LYS A 5 29.20 9.12 -19.02
CA LYS A 5 28.63 8.49 -17.83
C LYS A 5 27.18 8.20 -18.15
N ILE A 6 26.82 6.92 -18.24
CA ILE A 6 25.43 6.48 -18.34
C ILE A 6 24.74 7.00 -17.08
N LEU A 7 24.14 8.18 -17.18
CA LEU A 7 23.20 8.70 -16.19
C LEU A 7 21.90 7.96 -16.48
N GLU A 8 21.78 6.73 -15.95
CA GLU A 8 20.46 6.17 -15.68
C GLU A 8 19.76 7.13 -14.72
N VAL A 9 19.00 8.08 -15.25
CA VAL A 9 18.24 9.03 -14.45
C VAL A 9 17.12 8.24 -13.78
N PHE A 10 17.37 7.84 -12.54
CA PHE A 10 16.36 7.25 -11.67
C PHE A 10 15.27 8.28 -11.40
N SER A 11 14.09 8.07 -11.98
CA SER A 11 12.96 9.00 -11.84
C SER A 11 12.00 8.48 -10.78
N ALA A 12 11.88 9.22 -9.68
CA ALA A 12 11.08 8.84 -8.53
C ALA A 12 10.22 10.00 -8.05
N ILE A 13 8.97 9.68 -7.69
CA ILE A 13 8.04 10.59 -7.03
C ILE A 13 7.67 9.97 -5.69
N ASP A 14 8.01 10.67 -4.61
CA ASP A 14 7.61 10.32 -3.25
C ASP A 14 6.79 11.47 -2.66
N PHE A 15 5.49 11.24 -2.54
CA PHE A 15 4.53 12.12 -1.88
C PHE A 15 3.93 11.47 -0.63
N SER A 16 4.60 10.46 -0.08
CA SER A 16 4.12 9.74 1.09
C SER A 16 4.07 10.60 2.35
N CYS A 17 3.21 10.21 3.28
CA CYS A 17 3.07 10.84 4.60
C CYS A 17 2.64 12.32 4.53
N ASN A 18 1.67 12.63 3.69
CA ASN A 18 1.04 13.95 3.60
C ASN A 18 -0.46 13.84 3.92
N LYS A 19 -1.20 14.92 3.65
CA LYS A 19 -2.65 15.00 3.77
C LYS A 19 -3.32 15.24 2.41
N PHE A 20 -2.78 14.65 1.34
CA PHE A 20 -3.39 14.81 0.03
C PHE A 20 -4.75 14.12 -0.01
N GLU A 21 -5.74 14.85 -0.50
CA GLU A 21 -7.14 14.45 -0.63
C GLU A 21 -7.52 14.38 -2.11
N GLY A 22 -8.69 13.80 -2.39
CA GLY A 22 -9.17 13.62 -3.75
C GLY A 22 -8.64 12.35 -4.41
N GLU A 23 -8.83 12.25 -5.73
CA GLU A 23 -8.47 11.07 -6.50
C GLU A 23 -7.04 11.16 -7.07
N ILE A 24 -6.45 10.02 -7.40
CA ILE A 24 -5.19 9.97 -8.14
C ILE A 24 -5.49 10.41 -9.58
N PRO A 25 -4.89 11.49 -10.10
CA PRO A 25 -5.24 12.00 -11.42
C PRO A 25 -4.65 11.09 -12.52
N GLU A 26 -5.44 10.85 -13.58
CA GLU A 26 -5.04 9.95 -14.68
C GLU A 26 -3.74 10.35 -15.37
N VAL A 27 -3.40 11.65 -15.33
CA VAL A 27 -2.17 12.23 -15.88
C VAL A 27 -0.91 11.60 -15.29
N VAL A 28 -0.95 11.03 -14.08
CA VAL A 28 0.19 10.30 -13.51
C VAL A 28 0.62 9.15 -14.44
N GLY A 29 -0.32 8.53 -15.15
CA GLY A 29 -0.06 7.48 -16.14
C GLY A 29 0.71 7.93 -17.40
N SER A 30 0.91 9.24 -17.62
CA SER A 30 1.70 9.75 -18.74
C SER A 30 3.21 9.83 -18.45
N LEU A 31 3.62 9.60 -17.20
CA LEU A 31 5.01 9.72 -16.75
C LEU A 31 5.85 8.48 -17.09
N LYS A 32 6.04 8.18 -18.39
CA LYS A 32 6.66 6.94 -18.89
C LYS A 32 8.06 6.62 -18.37
N GLY A 33 8.81 7.62 -17.91
CA GLY A 33 10.13 7.45 -17.32
C GLY A 33 10.13 7.10 -15.83
N LEU A 34 8.96 7.11 -15.18
CA LEU A 34 8.85 6.93 -13.74
C LEU A 34 9.17 5.48 -13.33
N GLN A 35 10.06 5.34 -12.34
CA GLN A 35 10.51 4.05 -11.81
C GLN A 35 10.00 3.81 -10.39
N LEU A 36 9.71 4.87 -9.63
CA LEU A 36 9.15 4.77 -8.28
C LEU A 36 8.03 5.78 -8.10
N LEU A 37 6.87 5.29 -7.65
CA LEU A 37 5.73 6.11 -7.24
C LEU A 37 5.31 5.70 -5.83
N ASN A 38 5.48 6.61 -4.88
CA ASN A 38 5.04 6.43 -3.51
C ASN A 38 4.00 7.51 -3.16
N LEU A 39 2.74 7.09 -3.02
CA LEU A 39 1.62 7.94 -2.58
C LEU A 39 1.06 7.48 -1.22
N SER A 40 1.78 6.62 -0.52
CA SER A 40 1.30 6.00 0.71
C SER A 40 1.04 7.00 1.83
N ASN A 41 0.18 6.62 2.77
CA ASN A 41 -0.05 7.39 4.00
C ASN A 41 -0.56 8.82 3.72
N ASN A 42 -1.64 8.89 2.93
CA ASN A 42 -2.39 10.09 2.55
C ASN A 42 -3.89 9.85 2.79
N ILE A 43 -4.75 10.72 2.24
CA ILE A 43 -6.22 10.64 2.36
C ILE A 43 -6.83 10.50 0.96
N LEU A 44 -6.13 9.84 0.04
CA LEU A 44 -6.58 9.68 -1.35
C LEU A 44 -7.81 8.75 -1.40
N VAL A 45 -8.79 9.13 -2.21
CA VAL A 45 -10.07 8.44 -2.41
C VAL A 45 -10.23 8.02 -3.87
N GLY A 46 -11.36 7.38 -4.20
CA GLY A 46 -11.66 6.97 -5.57
C GLY A 46 -10.92 5.70 -5.99
N PRO A 47 -11.00 5.33 -7.29
CA PRO A 47 -10.35 4.15 -7.82
C PRO A 47 -8.85 4.37 -8.07
N ILE A 48 -8.10 3.27 -8.16
CA ILE A 48 -6.76 3.30 -8.75
C ILE A 48 -6.93 3.52 -10.27
N PRO A 49 -6.31 4.56 -10.88
CA PRO A 49 -6.44 4.80 -12.31
C PRO A 49 -5.82 3.66 -13.12
N SER A 50 -6.56 3.14 -14.11
CA SER A 50 -6.05 2.12 -15.03
C SER A 50 -4.88 2.63 -15.86
N THR A 51 -4.77 3.96 -16.03
CA THR A 51 -3.65 4.62 -16.72
C THR A 51 -2.32 4.39 -16.03
N LEU A 52 -2.27 3.99 -14.74
CA LEU A 52 -1.01 3.59 -14.11
C LEU A 52 -0.37 2.35 -14.77
N GLY A 53 -1.14 1.52 -15.46
CA GLY A 53 -0.62 0.41 -16.27
C GLY A 53 0.27 0.87 -17.45
N ASN A 54 0.21 2.16 -17.82
CA ASN A 54 1.04 2.75 -18.85
C ASN A 54 2.50 3.01 -18.42
N LEU A 55 2.80 2.91 -17.12
CA LEU A 55 4.12 3.21 -16.54
C LEU A 55 5.07 2.02 -16.68
N THR A 56 5.37 1.63 -17.92
CA THR A 56 6.06 0.36 -18.22
C THR A 56 7.46 0.22 -17.62
N ASN A 57 8.07 1.28 -17.08
CA ASN A 57 9.37 1.26 -16.39
C ASN A 57 9.24 1.26 -14.86
N LEU A 58 8.02 1.20 -14.32
CA LEU A 58 7.77 1.30 -12.89
C LEU A 58 8.27 0.03 -12.18
N GLU A 59 9.08 0.23 -11.15
CA GLU A 59 9.67 -0.83 -10.32
C GLU A 59 9.04 -0.88 -8.93
N ALA A 60 8.57 0.27 -8.42
CA ALA A 60 7.95 0.37 -7.11
C ALA A 60 6.70 1.25 -7.14
N LEU A 61 5.59 0.68 -6.66
CA LEU A 61 4.31 1.34 -6.49
C LEU A 61 3.79 1.10 -5.07
N ASP A 62 3.75 2.16 -4.26
CA ASP A 62 3.16 2.11 -2.93
C ASP A 62 1.99 3.09 -2.83
N LEU A 63 0.79 2.53 -2.67
CA LEU A 63 -0.49 3.23 -2.49
C LEU A 63 -1.11 2.91 -1.12
N SER A 64 -0.36 2.28 -0.22
CA SER A 64 -0.87 1.82 1.06
C SER A 64 -1.31 2.96 1.98
N GLN A 65 -2.15 2.65 2.97
CA GLN A 65 -2.63 3.63 3.96
C GLN A 65 -3.29 4.85 3.30
N ASN A 66 -4.31 4.58 2.49
CA ASN A 66 -5.17 5.57 1.85
C ASN A 66 -6.64 5.13 2.02
N LYS A 67 -7.56 5.78 1.32
CA LYS A 67 -8.99 5.43 1.28
C LYS A 67 -9.43 5.01 -0.12
N LEU A 68 -8.53 4.41 -0.90
CA LEU A 68 -8.82 3.97 -2.27
C LEU A 68 -9.90 2.88 -2.28
N THR A 69 -10.73 2.89 -3.31
CA THR A 69 -11.93 2.05 -3.44
C THR A 69 -11.92 1.29 -4.77
N ARG A 70 -12.92 0.43 -4.98
CA ARG A 70 -13.08 -0.41 -6.18
C ARG A 70 -11.94 -1.43 -6.35
N ASN A 71 -11.90 -2.03 -7.53
CA ASN A 71 -10.99 -3.12 -7.85
C ASN A 71 -9.61 -2.61 -8.24
N ILE A 72 -8.60 -3.46 -8.03
CA ILE A 72 -7.26 -3.25 -8.57
C ILE A 72 -7.36 -3.41 -10.10
N PRO A 73 -6.99 -2.40 -10.91
CA PRO A 73 -7.07 -2.48 -12.36
C PRO A 73 -6.18 -3.59 -12.91
N THR A 74 -6.72 -4.43 -13.81
CA THR A 74 -5.97 -5.50 -14.45
C THR A 74 -4.83 -4.95 -15.33
N GLN A 75 -4.91 -3.69 -15.78
CA GLN A 75 -3.86 -3.01 -16.52
C GLN A 75 -2.54 -2.94 -15.74
N LEU A 76 -2.57 -2.96 -14.40
CA LEU A 76 -1.33 -3.01 -13.60
C LEU A 76 -0.54 -4.29 -13.81
N THR A 77 -1.17 -5.38 -14.28
CA THR A 77 -0.45 -6.61 -14.64
C THR A 77 0.54 -6.37 -15.77
N GLN A 78 0.41 -5.30 -16.59
CA GLN A 78 1.32 -4.99 -17.69
C GLN A 78 2.70 -4.46 -17.23
N LEU A 79 2.87 -4.19 -15.92
CA LEU A 79 4.07 -3.59 -15.35
C LEU A 79 5.17 -4.63 -15.08
N ASN A 80 5.83 -5.09 -16.15
CA ASN A 80 6.80 -6.19 -16.12
C ASN A 80 8.01 -6.01 -15.17
N PHE A 81 8.35 -4.78 -14.78
CA PHE A 81 9.48 -4.49 -13.89
C PHE A 81 9.05 -4.22 -12.44
N LEU A 82 7.75 -4.30 -12.14
CA LEU A 82 7.22 -3.98 -10.83
C LEU A 82 7.63 -5.04 -9.80
N GLU A 83 8.53 -4.65 -8.90
CA GLU A 83 9.08 -5.50 -7.86
C GLU A 83 8.45 -5.24 -6.50
N VAL A 84 8.05 -3.99 -6.27
CA VAL A 84 7.37 -3.59 -5.03
C VAL A 84 5.99 -3.09 -5.37
N PHE A 85 4.98 -3.79 -4.88
CA PHE A 85 3.59 -3.39 -4.96
C PHE A 85 2.97 -3.46 -3.58
N ASN A 86 2.39 -2.36 -3.13
CA ASN A 86 1.71 -2.31 -1.83
C ASN A 86 0.44 -1.45 -1.95
N VAL A 87 -0.70 -2.07 -1.66
CA VAL A 87 -2.02 -1.44 -1.62
C VAL A 87 -2.72 -1.70 -0.28
N SER A 88 -1.97 -2.14 0.72
CA SER A 88 -2.51 -2.47 2.04
C SER A 88 -3.18 -1.28 2.72
N HIS A 89 -4.12 -1.55 3.62
CA HIS A 89 -4.87 -0.55 4.38
C HIS A 89 -5.57 0.47 3.46
N ASN A 90 -6.46 -0.04 2.60
CA ASN A 90 -7.37 0.72 1.76
C ASN A 90 -8.78 0.09 1.83
N HIS A 91 -9.72 0.57 1.01
CA HIS A 91 -11.07 0.01 0.89
C HIS A 91 -11.28 -0.70 -0.45
N LEU A 92 -10.24 -1.38 -0.96
CA LEU A 92 -10.29 -2.06 -2.25
C LEU A 92 -11.17 -3.32 -2.20
N THR A 93 -11.83 -3.62 -3.31
CA THR A 93 -12.82 -4.70 -3.44
C THR A 93 -12.52 -5.62 -4.62
N GLY A 94 -13.05 -6.84 -4.59
CA GLY A 94 -13.00 -7.78 -5.71
C GLY A 94 -11.74 -8.63 -5.75
N SER A 95 -11.54 -9.33 -6.88
CA SER A 95 -10.43 -10.28 -7.03
C SER A 95 -9.11 -9.57 -7.30
N ILE A 96 -8.05 -10.04 -6.64
CA ILE A 96 -6.67 -9.64 -6.97
C ILE A 96 -6.34 -10.11 -8.40
N PRO A 97 -5.83 -9.22 -9.28
CA PRO A 97 -5.38 -9.61 -10.62
C PRO A 97 -4.32 -10.71 -10.53
N LYS A 98 -4.46 -11.72 -11.38
CA LYS A 98 -3.54 -12.87 -11.44
C LYS A 98 -2.59 -12.75 -12.61
N GLY A 99 -1.40 -13.32 -12.46
CA GLY A 99 -0.41 -13.48 -13.52
C GLY A 99 0.78 -12.53 -13.41
N GLN A 100 1.86 -12.93 -14.09
CA GLN A 100 3.14 -12.22 -14.12
C GLN A 100 3.70 -11.98 -12.70
N GLN A 101 4.11 -10.76 -12.38
CA GLN A 101 4.64 -10.37 -11.07
C GLN A 101 3.57 -10.32 -9.96
N PHE A 102 2.27 -10.25 -10.29
CA PHE A 102 1.21 -10.15 -9.26
C PHE A 102 1.09 -11.40 -8.39
N ASP A 103 1.44 -12.57 -8.93
CA ASP A 103 1.44 -13.82 -8.18
C ASP A 103 2.63 -13.93 -7.20
N THR A 104 3.60 -13.00 -7.29
CA THR A 104 4.82 -13.00 -6.47
C THR A 104 4.72 -12.12 -5.22
N PHE A 105 3.70 -11.26 -5.14
CA PHE A 105 3.54 -10.35 -4.01
C PHE A 105 2.98 -11.06 -2.78
N ASP A 106 3.49 -10.65 -1.61
CA ASP A 106 3.09 -11.23 -0.33
C ASP A 106 1.66 -10.82 0.06
N ASN A 107 1.05 -11.60 0.96
CA ASN A 107 -0.24 -11.25 1.59
C ASN A 107 -0.22 -9.84 2.22
N SER A 108 0.91 -9.43 2.78
CA SER A 108 1.09 -8.09 3.39
C SER A 108 0.86 -6.94 2.42
N SER A 109 1.09 -7.12 1.11
CA SER A 109 0.83 -6.10 0.08
C SER A 109 -0.65 -5.77 -0.08
N PHE A 110 -1.54 -6.66 0.35
CA PHE A 110 -2.99 -6.56 0.15
C PHE A 110 -3.78 -6.49 1.46
N ASP A 111 -3.11 -6.66 2.61
CA ASP A 111 -3.73 -6.69 3.94
C ASP A 111 -4.51 -5.40 4.26
N GLY A 112 -5.46 -5.46 5.17
CA GLY A 112 -6.28 -4.31 5.56
C GLY A 112 -7.30 -3.86 4.51
N ASN A 113 -7.51 -4.64 3.44
CA ASN A 113 -8.59 -4.44 2.49
C ASN A 113 -9.68 -5.53 2.68
N SER A 114 -10.74 -5.22 3.43
CA SER A 114 -11.80 -6.19 3.73
C SER A 114 -12.59 -6.64 2.50
N GLY A 115 -12.49 -5.92 1.37
CA GLY A 115 -13.16 -6.23 0.11
C GLY A 115 -12.35 -7.08 -0.87
N LEU A 116 -11.05 -7.31 -0.66
CA LEU A 116 -10.20 -8.07 -1.59
C LEU A 116 -10.27 -9.59 -1.38
N CYS A 117 -10.22 -10.35 -2.47
CA CYS A 117 -10.24 -11.82 -2.44
C CYS A 117 -9.29 -12.39 -3.52
N GLY A 118 -8.98 -13.68 -3.41
CA GLY A 118 -8.04 -14.38 -4.29
C GLY A 118 -6.63 -14.42 -3.72
N LEU A 119 -5.78 -15.28 -4.28
CA LEU A 119 -4.37 -15.38 -3.90
C LEU A 119 -3.67 -14.02 -4.04
N PRO A 120 -2.74 -13.66 -3.13
CA PRO A 120 -2.19 -14.44 -2.01
C PRO A 120 -3.06 -14.48 -0.73
N LEU A 121 -4.25 -13.86 -0.73
CA LEU A 121 -5.14 -13.89 0.44
C LEU A 121 -5.78 -15.27 0.60
N SER A 122 -6.02 -15.68 1.85
CA SER A 122 -6.77 -16.91 2.17
C SER A 122 -8.25 -16.84 1.77
N ARG A 123 -8.76 -15.63 1.50
CA ARG A 123 -10.17 -15.40 1.20
C ARG A 123 -10.48 -15.74 -0.26
N LYS A 124 -11.36 -16.70 -0.49
CA LYS A 124 -11.84 -17.06 -1.84
C LYS A 124 -12.79 -16.00 -2.37
N CYS A 125 -12.79 -15.81 -3.68
CA CYS A 125 -13.78 -14.96 -4.34
C CYS A 125 -15.05 -15.77 -4.58
N ASP A 126 -16.15 -15.39 -3.94
CA ASP A 126 -17.45 -16.00 -4.19
C ASP A 126 -18.02 -15.45 -5.50
N ASN A 127 -18.21 -16.32 -6.48
CA ASN A 127 -18.88 -15.99 -7.75
C ASN A 127 -20.40 -15.91 -7.57
N SER A 128 -20.88 -15.21 -6.54
CA SER A 128 -22.31 -14.89 -6.42
C SER A 128 -22.56 -13.52 -7.04
N LYS A 129 -23.24 -13.54 -8.20
CA LYS A 129 -24.08 -12.41 -8.61
C LYS A 129 -24.92 -11.98 -7.41
N ALA A 130 -25.08 -10.66 -7.28
CA ALA A 130 -25.92 -9.99 -6.29
C ALA A 130 -27.12 -10.84 -5.84
N SER A 131 -27.10 -11.25 -4.58
CA SER A 131 -28.29 -11.68 -3.85
C SER A 131 -28.56 -10.64 -2.76
N PRO A 132 -29.83 -10.31 -2.47
CA PRO A 132 -30.20 -9.23 -1.55
C PRO A 132 -29.82 -9.57 -0.10
N PRO A 133 -29.81 -8.58 0.82
CA PRO A 133 -29.36 -8.79 2.19
C PRO A 133 -30.29 -9.75 2.92
N PRO A 134 -29.78 -10.73 3.69
CA PRO A 134 -30.61 -11.45 4.64
C PRO A 134 -30.91 -10.55 5.84
N SER A 135 -32.20 -10.30 6.05
CA SER A 135 -32.76 -9.91 7.32
C SER A 135 -32.61 -11.06 8.33
N SER A 136 -31.99 -10.81 9.48
CA SER A 136 -32.28 -11.56 10.69
C SER A 136 -32.21 -10.64 11.91
N THR A 137 -33.39 -10.39 12.44
CA THR A 137 -33.63 -9.92 13.79
C THR A 137 -33.21 -11.03 14.78
N SER A 138 -32.40 -10.71 15.78
CA SER A 138 -32.35 -11.45 17.04
C SER A 138 -32.14 -10.47 18.17
N LYS A 139 -33.11 -10.45 19.09
CA LYS A 139 -33.12 -9.71 20.34
C LYS A 139 -31.99 -10.16 21.28
N GLY A 140 -31.48 -9.21 22.05
CA GLY A 140 -30.69 -9.41 23.26
C GLY A 140 -30.57 -8.10 24.03
N ASN A 141 -31.59 -7.77 24.84
CA ASN A 141 -31.48 -6.89 26.01
C ASN A 141 -30.94 -7.76 27.15
N GLU A 142 -30.19 -7.33 28.17
CA GLU A 142 -29.62 -6.07 28.65
C GLU A 142 -28.52 -6.54 29.64
N ASP A 143 -27.42 -5.78 29.81
CA ASP A 143 -26.98 -5.45 31.17
C ASP A 143 -25.99 -4.28 31.16
N PHE A 144 -26.45 -3.24 31.83
CA PHE A 144 -25.89 -1.92 32.01
C PHE A 144 -25.19 -1.88 33.38
N GLY A 145 -23.89 -1.64 33.42
CA GLY A 145 -23.21 -1.47 34.71
C GLY A 145 -21.69 -1.38 34.68
N LEU A 146 -21.12 -0.29 34.11
CA LEU A 146 -19.83 0.25 34.58
C LEU A 146 -19.51 1.67 34.04
N LEU A 147 -20.44 2.62 34.14
CA LEU A 147 -20.20 4.02 33.72
C LEU A 147 -20.34 5.05 34.85
N THR A 148 -19.74 4.78 36.01
CA THR A 148 -19.47 5.83 37.00
C THR A 148 -18.11 5.59 37.66
N GLU A 149 -17.21 6.58 37.53
CA GLU A 149 -15.86 6.70 38.12
C GLU A 149 -14.62 6.45 37.25
N PHE A 150 -14.49 7.14 36.11
CA PHE A 150 -13.15 7.44 35.58
C PHE A 150 -12.86 8.93 35.68
N GLY A 151 -12.37 9.35 36.85
CA GLY A 151 -11.85 10.68 37.08
C GLY A 151 -10.57 10.95 36.28
N TRP A 152 -10.30 12.24 36.08
CA TRP A 152 -9.06 12.88 35.57
C TRP A 152 -7.71 12.27 36.02
N LYS A 153 -7.69 11.38 37.02
CA LYS A 153 -6.52 10.57 37.41
C LYS A 153 -6.04 9.60 36.31
N VAL A 154 -6.94 9.06 35.47
CA VAL A 154 -6.56 8.20 34.33
C VAL A 154 -5.83 9.00 33.25
N VAL A 155 -6.24 10.26 33.06
CA VAL A 155 -5.64 11.18 32.08
C VAL A 155 -4.18 11.47 32.43
N ALA A 156 -3.85 11.64 33.72
CA ALA A 156 -2.48 11.89 34.17
C ALA A 156 -1.54 10.66 34.03
N LEU A 157 -2.05 9.44 34.24
CA LEU A 157 -1.31 8.18 34.03
C LEU A 157 -1.04 7.90 32.54
N GLY A 158 -1.91 8.37 31.65
CA GLY A 158 -1.78 8.17 30.21
C GLY A 158 -0.60 8.91 29.57
N TYR A 159 -0.21 10.07 30.09
CA TYR A 159 0.85 10.89 29.48
C TYR A 159 2.25 10.28 29.61
N GLY A 160 2.54 9.55 30.71
CA GLY A 160 3.86 8.92 30.92
C GLY A 160 4.09 7.71 29.99
N CYS A 161 3.12 6.80 29.94
CA CYS A 161 3.19 5.62 29.07
C CYS A 161 2.98 5.99 27.60
N GLY A 162 2.10 6.96 27.31
CA GLY A 162 1.81 7.43 25.96
C GLY A 162 3.02 8.04 25.25
N LEU A 163 3.93 8.72 25.97
CA LEU A 163 5.13 9.29 25.38
C LEU A 163 6.19 8.23 25.04
N LEU A 164 6.38 7.22 25.91
CA LEU A 164 7.29 6.10 25.63
C LEU A 164 6.77 5.23 24.48
N VAL A 165 5.48 4.93 24.48
CA VAL A 165 4.84 4.20 23.38
C VAL A 165 4.86 5.03 22.10
N GLY A 166 4.64 6.35 22.19
CA GLY A 166 4.73 7.28 21.06
C GLY A 166 6.15 7.40 20.48
N VAL A 167 7.18 7.40 21.31
CA VAL A 167 8.59 7.40 20.85
C VAL A 167 8.99 6.04 20.28
N VAL A 168 8.50 4.93 20.84
CA VAL A 168 8.76 3.58 20.30
C VAL A 168 8.04 3.39 18.96
N ILE A 169 6.76 3.75 18.88
CA ILE A 169 5.99 3.73 17.62
C ILE A 169 6.61 4.71 16.62
N GLY A 170 6.98 5.91 17.06
CA GLY A 170 7.68 6.90 16.25
C GLY A 170 9.00 6.37 15.68
N ASN A 171 9.81 5.69 16.50
CA ASN A 171 11.04 5.03 16.05
C ASN A 171 10.78 3.85 15.12
N ILE A 172 9.74 3.04 15.37
CA ILE A 172 9.34 1.93 14.50
C ILE A 172 8.86 2.46 13.14
N VAL A 173 8.04 3.51 13.13
CA VAL A 173 7.55 4.17 11.91
C VAL A 173 8.71 4.85 11.16
N PHE A 174 9.59 5.55 11.86
CA PHE A 174 10.77 6.21 11.29
C PHE A 174 11.80 5.19 10.75
N ALA A 175 11.97 4.05 11.41
CA ALA A 175 12.82 2.95 10.95
C ALA A 175 12.21 2.23 9.73
N ARG A 176 10.90 1.96 9.73
CA ARG A 176 10.20 1.33 8.59
C ARG A 176 10.24 2.17 7.31
N LYS A 177 10.19 3.50 7.43
CA LYS A 177 10.34 4.44 6.29
C LYS A 177 11.72 4.30 5.60
N ARG A 178 12.78 4.01 6.36
CA ARG A 178 14.11 3.69 5.82
C ARG A 178 14.18 2.29 5.23
N GLU A 179 13.51 1.29 5.81
CA GLU A 179 13.61 -0.08 5.29
C GLU A 179 13.02 -0.26 3.89
N TRP A 180 11.88 0.36 3.58
CA TRP A 180 11.29 0.25 2.24
C TRP A 180 12.19 0.83 1.15
N LEU A 181 12.70 2.04 1.40
CA LEU A 181 13.67 2.75 0.53
C LEU A 181 15.01 2.01 0.46
N MET A 182 15.47 1.44 1.58
CA MET A 182 16.71 0.65 1.63
C MET A 182 16.55 -0.74 1.02
N ARG A 183 15.36 -1.36 1.03
CA ARG A 183 15.07 -2.61 0.33
C ARG A 183 15.17 -2.41 -1.18
N THR A 184 14.52 -1.37 -1.71
CA THR A 184 14.62 -0.99 -3.14
C THR A 184 16.06 -0.59 -3.52
N TYR A 185 16.77 0.18 -2.69
CA TYR A 185 18.19 0.48 -2.92
C TYR A 185 19.08 -0.77 -2.84
N ARG A 186 18.84 -1.69 -1.88
CA ARG A 186 19.60 -2.96 -1.73
C ARG A 186 19.42 -3.88 -2.93
N ILE A 187 18.22 -3.97 -3.49
CA ILE A 187 17.98 -4.74 -4.70
C ILE A 187 18.83 -4.19 -5.86
N ARG A 188 18.85 -2.88 -6.09
CA ARG A 188 19.69 -2.27 -7.13
C ARG A 188 21.20 -2.45 -6.90
N LEU A 189 21.66 -2.33 -5.65
CA LEU A 189 23.07 -2.60 -5.29
C LEU A 189 23.46 -4.07 -5.56
N SER A 190 22.53 -5.01 -5.38
CA SER A 190 22.77 -6.43 -5.70
C SER A 190 22.87 -6.70 -7.20
N ARG A 191 22.11 -5.98 -8.04
CA ARG A 191 22.19 -6.06 -9.51
C ARG A 191 23.48 -5.47 -10.08
N ARG A 192 23.96 -4.32 -9.57
CA ARG A 192 25.28 -3.76 -9.97
C ARG A 192 26.44 -4.71 -9.67
N ARG A 193 26.38 -5.48 -8.59
CA ARG A 193 27.40 -6.49 -8.25
C ARG A 193 27.36 -7.74 -9.13
N ARG A 194 26.22 -8.06 -9.76
CA ARG A 194 26.10 -9.20 -10.70
C ARG A 194 26.51 -8.83 -12.13
N MET A 195 26.24 -7.59 -12.58
CA MET A 195 26.69 -7.12 -13.90
C MET A 195 28.20 -6.81 -13.96
N GLY A 196 28.85 -6.50 -12.84
CA GLY A 196 30.31 -6.30 -12.77
C GLY A 196 31.15 -7.58 -12.57
N ARG A 197 30.57 -8.78 -12.73
CA ARG A 197 31.26 -10.07 -12.56
C ARG A 197 31.32 -10.92 -13.84
N ILE A 198 30.87 -10.39 -14.98
CA ILE A 198 30.90 -11.05 -16.30
C ILE A 198 31.87 -10.31 -17.24
N GLN A 199 32.97 -9.78 -16.71
CA GLN A 199 34.05 -9.20 -17.51
C GLN A 199 35.41 -9.47 -16.86
#